data_AF-A0A5J6XKL0-F1
#
_entry.id   AF-A0A5J6XKL0-F1
#
_cell.length_a   1.000
_cell.length_b   1.000
_cell.length_c   1.000
_cell.angle_alpha   90.00
_cell.angle_beta   90.00
_cell.angle_gamma   90.00
#
_symmetry.space_group_name_H-M   'P 1'
#
loop_
_entity.id
_entity.type
_entity.pdbx_description
1 polymer ?
#
loop_
_entity_poly.entity_id
_entity_poly.type
_entity_poly.pdbx_seq_one_letter_code
_entity_poly.pdbx_strand_id
1 'polypeptide(L)'
;MDDPTISTKELVKKIRYIDDTYPKEELDLLLIREDAIPELLSILDLVRKEPELFLSEPDRIDHIYAAVLLGQLNIREAFYPFLQTLKLPDDNALELYDDYLVTTAGRILADTYPGEIVMDGNIPSMPDLDALFDLIDDQSLDECIRATGIQAITSLVLQKRISREMVEYYFHDLLQGDLVDESGYMYTILIDSCMVLNFRDLYDDIAEVFAQKKVNALDMSLDDVEEQFRNYDPLYADDCRPITNVHEEFTWWAGHYQPGNSQASRSIKVGRNDSCPCGSGKKYKKCCGKS
;
A
#
# COMPACT_ATOMS: atom_id res chain seq x y z
N MET A 1 9.30 -31.65 -7.42
CA MET A 1 10.24 -32.61 -6.81
C MET A 1 10.88 -31.86 -5.67
N ASP A 2 10.37 -32.05 -4.46
CA ASP A 2 10.81 -31.26 -3.31
C ASP A 2 12.22 -31.69 -2.92
N ASP A 3 13.17 -30.76 -3.01
CA ASP A 3 14.51 -30.94 -2.47
C ASP A 3 14.51 -30.43 -1.02
N PRO A 4 14.55 -31.33 -0.01
CA PRO A 4 14.58 -30.95 1.40
C PRO A 4 15.86 -30.22 1.84
N THR A 5 16.74 -29.82 0.91
CA THR A 5 18.03 -29.19 1.22
C THR A 5 18.16 -27.71 0.85
N ILE A 6 17.17 -27.09 0.19
CA ILE A 6 17.27 -25.66 -0.13
C ILE A 6 17.13 -24.82 1.14
N SER A 7 18.19 -24.07 1.48
CA SER A 7 18.18 -23.19 2.65
C SER A 7 17.26 -21.99 2.43
N THR A 8 16.74 -21.40 3.51
CA THR A 8 15.89 -20.22 3.46
C THR A 8 16.57 -19.01 2.80
N LYS A 9 17.89 -18.85 2.98
CA LYS A 9 18.68 -17.85 2.25
C LYS A 9 18.69 -18.06 0.74
N GLU A 10 18.69 -19.32 0.29
CA GLU A 10 18.60 -19.61 -1.14
C GLU A 10 17.19 -19.36 -1.67
N LEU A 11 16.13 -19.62 -0.89
CA LEU A 11 14.76 -19.24 -1.26
C LEU A 11 14.61 -17.73 -1.42
N VAL A 12 15.10 -16.95 -0.46
CA VAL A 12 15.07 -15.47 -0.53
C VAL A 12 15.80 -14.95 -1.77
N LYS A 13 16.95 -15.54 -2.13
CA LYS A 13 17.67 -15.15 -3.36
C LYS A 13 16.85 -15.39 -4.62
N LYS A 14 16.06 -16.45 -4.65
CA LYS A 14 15.24 -16.80 -5.83
C LYS A 14 14.06 -15.87 -6.06
N ILE A 15 13.54 -15.22 -5.01
CA ILE A 15 12.46 -14.23 -5.12
C ILE A 15 12.97 -12.80 -5.32
N ARG A 16 14.30 -12.61 -5.45
CA ARG A 16 14.92 -11.27 -5.45
C ARG A 16 14.49 -10.41 -6.61
N TYR A 17 14.42 -11.01 -7.79
CA TYR A 17 14.18 -10.29 -9.02
C TYR A 17 12.88 -10.75 -9.66
N ILE A 18 12.21 -9.82 -10.34
CA ILE A 18 11.21 -10.18 -11.31
C ILE A 18 11.91 -10.91 -12.45
N ASP A 19 11.46 -12.12 -12.74
CA ASP A 19 11.94 -12.90 -13.85
C ASP A 19 10.76 -13.45 -14.67
N ASP A 20 11.06 -14.24 -15.69
CA ASP A 20 10.06 -14.85 -16.59
C ASP A 20 9.18 -15.92 -15.89
N THR A 21 9.37 -16.17 -14.59
CA THR A 21 8.73 -17.23 -13.82
C THR A 21 8.25 -16.75 -12.45
N TYR A 22 6.94 -16.73 -12.23
CA TYR A 22 6.39 -16.45 -10.90
C TYR A 22 6.87 -17.50 -9.87
N PRO A 23 7.59 -17.12 -8.78
CA PRO A 23 8.26 -18.06 -7.87
C PRO A 23 7.28 -18.66 -6.84
N LYS A 24 6.23 -19.32 -7.34
CA LYS A 24 5.12 -19.82 -6.51
C LYS A 24 5.59 -20.76 -5.40
N GLU A 25 6.43 -21.72 -5.76
CA GLU A 25 6.91 -22.78 -4.87
C GLU A 25 7.85 -22.21 -3.78
N GLU A 26 8.69 -21.24 -4.13
CA GLU A 26 9.53 -20.52 -3.18
C GLU A 26 8.69 -19.73 -2.17
N LEU A 27 7.65 -19.03 -2.62
CA LEU A 27 6.75 -18.28 -1.74
C LEU A 27 5.97 -19.21 -0.80
N ASP A 28 5.44 -20.33 -1.32
CA ASP A 28 4.76 -21.36 -0.53
C ASP A 28 5.70 -21.93 0.56
N LEU A 29 6.97 -22.17 0.23
CA LEU A 29 7.96 -22.65 1.19
C LEU A 29 8.34 -21.59 2.24
N LEU A 30 8.42 -20.32 1.87
CA LEU A 30 8.73 -19.24 2.81
C LEU A 30 7.60 -19.03 3.83
N LEU A 31 6.33 -19.22 3.44
CA LEU A 31 5.17 -19.10 4.34
C LEU A 31 5.15 -20.15 5.46
N ILE A 32 5.71 -21.33 5.25
CA ILE A 32 5.66 -22.44 6.22
C ILE A 32 6.93 -22.57 7.07
N ARG A 33 7.93 -21.71 6.85
CA ARG A 33 9.25 -21.79 7.50
C ARG A 33 9.42 -20.69 8.54
N GLU A 34 9.51 -21.06 9.81
CA GLU A 34 9.77 -20.09 10.89
C GLU A 34 11.12 -19.37 10.72
N ASP A 35 12.14 -20.04 10.16
CA ASP A 35 13.45 -19.43 9.91
C ASP A 35 13.46 -18.43 8.74
N ALA A 36 12.34 -18.28 8.01
CA ALA A 36 12.15 -17.23 6.99
C ALA A 36 11.92 -15.86 7.60
N ILE A 37 11.26 -15.77 8.77
CA ILE A 37 10.85 -14.49 9.36
C ILE A 37 12.06 -13.54 9.55
N PRO A 38 13.20 -13.96 10.15
CA PRO A 38 14.35 -13.08 10.31
C PRO A 38 14.97 -12.62 8.98
N GLU A 39 14.96 -13.49 7.96
CA GLU A 39 15.50 -13.14 6.64
C GLU A 39 14.58 -12.13 5.93
N LEU A 40 13.25 -12.30 6.01
CA LEU A 40 12.29 -11.34 5.44
C LEU A 40 12.35 -9.98 6.15
N LEU A 41 12.44 -9.96 7.48
CA LEU A 41 12.64 -8.73 8.25
C LEU A 41 13.94 -8.02 7.87
N SER A 42 15.00 -8.79 7.60
CA SER A 42 16.29 -8.22 7.17
C SER A 42 16.21 -7.50 5.82
N ILE A 43 15.30 -7.92 4.93
CA ILE A 43 15.07 -7.25 3.64
C ILE A 43 14.39 -5.91 3.87
N LEU A 44 13.37 -5.83 4.74
CA LEU A 44 12.73 -4.57 5.12
C LEU A 44 13.73 -3.59 5.75
N ASP A 45 14.59 -4.09 6.64
CA ASP A 45 15.64 -3.27 7.23
C ASP A 45 16.69 -2.79 6.20
N LEU A 46 16.99 -3.62 5.19
CA LEU A 46 17.90 -3.27 4.11
C LEU A 46 17.31 -2.18 3.19
N VAL A 47 16.07 -2.29 2.73
CA VAL A 47 15.44 -1.25 1.89
C VAL A 47 15.29 0.06 2.64
N ARG A 48 15.02 -0.01 3.95
CA ARG A 48 14.95 1.16 4.81
C ARG A 48 16.29 1.88 4.96
N LYS A 49 17.40 1.13 5.10
CA LYS A 49 18.74 1.70 5.32
C LYS A 49 19.45 2.10 4.03
N GLU A 50 19.24 1.33 2.98
CA GLU A 50 19.96 1.45 1.71
C GLU A 50 18.96 1.37 0.53
N PRO A 51 17.98 2.30 0.44
CA PRO A 51 16.95 2.26 -0.61
C PRO A 51 17.53 2.34 -2.02
N GLU A 52 18.67 3.01 -2.18
CA GLU A 52 19.40 3.11 -3.45
C GLU A 52 19.78 1.74 -4.05
N LEU A 53 19.98 0.70 -3.22
CA LEU A 53 20.24 -0.67 -3.69
C LEU A 53 19.03 -1.32 -4.37
N PHE A 54 17.84 -0.78 -4.18
CA PHE A 54 16.60 -1.24 -4.78
C PHE A 54 16.23 -0.33 -5.94
N LEU A 55 16.32 0.99 -5.74
CA LEU A 55 16.05 2.00 -6.78
C LEU A 55 16.97 1.86 -8.00
N SER A 56 18.23 1.45 -7.79
CA SER A 56 19.18 1.21 -8.89
C SER A 56 18.99 -0.11 -9.63
N GLU A 57 18.17 -1.01 -9.09
CA GLU A 57 17.86 -2.33 -9.67
C GLU A 57 16.34 -2.44 -9.90
N PRO A 58 15.79 -1.91 -11.02
CA PRO A 58 14.34 -1.80 -11.23
C PRO A 58 13.61 -3.15 -11.31
N ASP A 59 14.34 -4.23 -11.52
CA ASP A 59 13.81 -5.59 -11.53
C ASP A 59 13.84 -6.23 -10.14
N ARG A 60 14.39 -5.58 -9.11
CA ARG A 60 14.48 -6.11 -7.74
C ARG A 60 13.19 -5.84 -6.98
N ILE A 61 12.59 -6.90 -6.42
CA ILE A 61 11.24 -6.87 -5.85
C ILE A 61 11.12 -7.69 -4.55
N ASP A 62 12.23 -8.21 -4.01
CA ASP A 62 12.21 -9.00 -2.76
C ASP A 62 11.60 -8.25 -1.57
N HIS A 63 11.71 -6.92 -1.53
CA HIS A 63 11.11 -6.10 -0.48
C HIS A 63 9.57 -6.11 -0.52
N ILE A 64 8.96 -6.20 -1.70
CA ILE A 64 7.51 -6.30 -1.85
C ILE A 64 7.05 -7.69 -1.39
N TYR A 65 7.71 -8.75 -1.86
CA TYR A 65 7.41 -10.11 -1.39
C TYR A 65 7.58 -10.24 0.13
N ALA A 66 8.66 -9.69 0.68
CA ALA A 66 8.90 -9.73 2.12
C ALA A 66 7.79 -9.03 2.90
N ALA A 67 7.39 -7.82 2.49
CA ALA A 67 6.31 -7.08 3.13
C ALA A 67 4.98 -7.85 3.11
N VAL A 68 4.60 -8.40 1.95
CA VAL A 68 3.35 -9.17 1.79
C VAL A 68 3.38 -10.47 2.59
N LEU A 69 4.48 -11.22 2.55
CA LEU A 69 4.64 -12.45 3.33
C LEU A 69 4.57 -12.18 4.84
N LEU A 70 5.24 -11.12 5.32
CA LEU A 70 5.21 -10.73 6.73
C LEU A 70 3.80 -10.27 7.15
N GLY A 71 3.06 -9.58 6.26
CA GLY A 71 1.65 -9.24 6.44
C GLY A 71 0.78 -10.49 6.57
N GLN A 72 0.85 -11.41 5.61
CA GLN A 72 0.08 -12.66 5.65
C GLN A 72 0.38 -13.49 6.91
N LEU A 73 1.63 -13.49 7.36
CA LEU A 73 2.07 -14.17 8.57
C LEU A 73 1.76 -13.39 9.87
N ASN A 74 1.22 -12.18 9.76
CA ASN A 74 0.89 -11.28 10.87
C ASN A 74 2.10 -11.00 11.79
N ILE A 75 3.29 -10.80 11.21
CA ILE A 75 4.53 -10.55 11.95
C ILE A 75 4.57 -9.10 12.43
N ARG A 76 4.40 -8.89 13.75
CA ARG A 76 4.28 -7.56 14.36
C ARG A 76 5.56 -6.74 14.27
N GLU A 77 6.69 -7.42 14.31
CA GLU A 77 8.02 -6.82 14.19
C GLU A 77 8.24 -6.14 12.84
N ALA A 78 7.42 -6.42 11.83
CA ALA A 78 7.49 -5.80 10.51
C ALA A 78 6.83 -4.42 10.44
N PHE A 79 5.96 -4.05 11.39
CA PHE A 79 5.16 -2.82 11.34
C PHE A 79 6.02 -1.57 11.20
N TYR A 80 6.90 -1.31 12.18
CA TYR A 80 7.75 -0.12 12.15
C TYR A 80 8.78 -0.13 11.01
N PRO A 81 9.48 -1.24 10.72
CA PRO A 81 10.35 -1.31 9.56
C PRO A 81 9.63 -0.96 8.25
N PHE A 82 8.42 -1.49 8.02
CA PHE A 82 7.63 -1.20 6.82
C PHE A 82 7.10 0.24 6.82
N LEU A 83 6.54 0.73 7.92
CA LEU A 83 6.11 2.13 8.03
C LEU A 83 7.27 3.10 7.71
N GLN A 84 8.49 2.78 8.11
CA GLN A 84 9.66 3.60 7.84
C GLN A 84 10.11 3.58 6.38
N THR A 85 9.78 2.54 5.59
CA THR A 85 10.05 2.56 4.13
C THR A 85 9.09 3.48 3.39
N LEU A 86 7.87 3.63 3.89
CA LEU A 86 6.88 4.58 3.35
C LEU A 86 7.31 6.03 3.58
N LYS A 87 8.05 6.30 4.64
CA LYS A 87 8.54 7.65 5.00
C LYS A 87 9.95 7.97 4.46
N LEU A 88 10.41 7.25 3.44
CA LEU A 88 11.70 7.54 2.80
C LEU A 88 11.67 8.89 2.05
N PRO A 89 12.80 9.62 1.97
CA PRO A 89 12.87 10.90 1.26
C PRO A 89 12.59 10.80 -0.24
N ASP A 90 12.38 11.96 -0.89
CA ASP A 90 12.36 12.14 -2.35
C ASP A 90 11.39 11.23 -3.10
N ASP A 91 10.22 10.94 -2.51
CA ASP A 91 9.18 10.07 -3.06
C ASP A 91 9.65 8.62 -3.33
N ASN A 92 10.76 8.19 -2.72
CA ASN A 92 11.34 6.86 -2.93
C ASN A 92 10.33 5.73 -2.67
N ALA A 93 9.39 5.91 -1.75
CA ALA A 93 8.34 4.92 -1.49
C ALA A 93 7.45 4.69 -2.74
N LEU A 94 7.16 5.73 -3.52
CA LEU A 94 6.40 5.60 -4.78
C LEU A 94 7.16 4.71 -5.77
N GLU A 95 8.47 4.92 -5.91
CA GLU A 95 9.29 4.13 -6.85
C GLU A 95 9.53 2.69 -6.37
N LEU A 96 9.68 2.48 -5.06
CA LEU A 96 9.93 1.17 -4.47
C LEU A 96 8.70 0.27 -4.53
N TYR A 97 7.51 0.81 -4.29
CA TYR A 97 6.29 -0.01 -4.15
C TYR A 97 5.36 0.09 -5.37
N ASP A 98 5.48 1.13 -6.20
CA ASP A 98 4.67 1.31 -7.42
C ASP A 98 3.18 1.08 -7.12
N ASP A 99 2.46 0.33 -7.96
CA ASP A 99 1.05 -0.03 -7.77
C ASP A 99 0.76 -0.73 -6.42
N TYR A 100 1.73 -1.42 -5.80
CA TYR A 100 1.55 -2.08 -4.49
C TYR A 100 1.40 -1.10 -3.34
N LEU A 101 1.87 0.15 -3.52
CA LEU A 101 1.69 1.19 -2.51
C LEU A 101 0.20 1.43 -2.26
N VAL A 102 -0.55 1.65 -3.33
CA VAL A 102 -1.97 2.06 -3.25
C VAL A 102 -2.92 0.88 -3.09
N THR A 103 -2.48 -0.34 -3.45
CA THR A 103 -3.33 -1.55 -3.41
C THR A 103 -3.07 -2.47 -2.22
N THR A 104 -1.87 -2.43 -1.62
CA THR A 104 -1.46 -3.43 -0.62
C THR A 104 -0.85 -2.84 0.64
N ALA A 105 -0.17 -1.69 0.57
CA ALA A 105 0.60 -1.17 1.72
C ALA A 105 -0.25 -0.92 2.98
N GLY A 106 -1.46 -0.37 2.84
CA GLY A 106 -2.38 -0.18 3.96
C GLY A 106 -2.76 -1.49 4.65
N ARG A 107 -2.94 -2.57 3.88
CA ARG A 107 -3.23 -3.92 4.39
C ARG A 107 -2.01 -4.52 5.10
N ILE A 108 -0.80 -4.31 4.59
CA ILE A 108 0.45 -4.72 5.26
C ILE A 108 0.58 -4.04 6.62
N LEU A 109 0.35 -2.72 6.71
CA LEU A 109 0.34 -1.99 7.98
C LEU A 109 -0.70 -2.55 8.94
N ALA A 110 -1.92 -2.81 8.47
CA ALA A 110 -2.99 -3.36 9.30
C ALA A 110 -2.69 -4.78 9.80
N ASP A 111 -2.20 -5.67 8.93
CA ASP A 111 -1.94 -7.07 9.28
C ASP A 111 -0.70 -7.23 10.18
N THR A 112 0.29 -6.34 10.04
CA THR A 112 1.47 -6.29 10.92
C THR A 112 1.26 -5.42 12.17
N TYR A 113 0.15 -4.70 12.30
CA TYR A 113 -0.13 -3.80 13.42
C TYR A 113 0.11 -4.49 14.78
N PRO A 114 0.93 -3.95 15.70
CA PRO A 114 1.18 -4.60 16.99
C PRO A 114 0.00 -4.42 17.96
N GLY A 115 -0.57 -3.21 18.01
CA GLY A 115 -1.70 -2.86 18.86
C GLY A 115 -1.34 -2.74 20.33
N GLU A 116 -0.14 -2.26 20.63
CA GLU A 116 0.31 -2.08 22.00
C GLU A 116 -0.44 -0.93 22.68
N ILE A 117 -0.86 -1.17 23.92
CA ILE A 117 -1.41 -0.14 24.80
C ILE A 117 -0.35 0.16 25.85
N VAL A 118 0.18 1.38 25.81
CA VAL A 118 1.15 1.88 26.77
C VAL A 118 0.41 2.76 27.78
N MET A 119 0.79 2.68 29.05
CA MET A 119 0.17 3.47 30.12
C MET A 119 1.15 4.56 30.58
N ASP A 120 0.77 5.82 30.43
CA ASP A 120 1.41 6.94 31.13
C ASP A 120 0.55 7.34 32.34
N GLY A 121 0.89 6.76 33.49
CA GLY A 121 0.04 6.82 34.68
C GLY A 121 -1.31 6.14 34.45
N ASN A 122 -2.39 6.93 34.40
CA ASN A 122 -3.76 6.46 34.14
C ASN A 122 -4.26 6.82 32.72
N ILE A 123 -3.38 7.33 31.86
CA ILE A 123 -3.72 7.72 30.50
C ILE A 123 -3.22 6.60 29.57
N PRO A 124 -4.13 5.85 28.91
CA PRO A 124 -3.72 4.91 27.89
C PRO A 124 -3.31 5.65 26.62
N SER A 125 -2.18 5.27 26.03
CA SER A 125 -1.73 5.69 24.70
C SER A 125 -1.60 4.47 23.79
N MET A 126 -1.88 4.66 22.51
CA MET A 126 -1.77 3.62 21.48
C MET A 126 -0.72 4.06 20.46
N PRO A 127 0.58 3.93 20.78
CA PRO A 127 1.65 4.50 19.95
C PRO A 127 1.63 4.00 18.51
N ASP A 128 1.19 2.75 18.28
CA ASP A 128 1.09 2.21 16.93
C ASP A 128 -0.05 2.87 16.14
N LEU A 129 -1.14 3.25 16.80
CA LEU A 129 -2.25 3.98 16.17
C LEU A 129 -1.87 5.45 15.95
N ASP A 130 -1.21 6.06 16.94
CA ASP A 130 -0.66 7.40 16.81
C ASP A 130 0.31 7.48 15.62
N ALA A 131 1.13 6.44 15.39
CA ALA A 131 2.02 6.37 14.23
C ALA A 131 1.29 6.29 12.87
N LEU A 132 0.07 5.72 12.83
CA LEU A 132 -0.77 5.73 11.62
C LEU A 132 -1.43 7.10 11.42
N PHE A 133 -1.87 7.78 12.48
CA PHE A 133 -2.36 9.16 12.38
C PHE A 133 -1.24 10.11 11.94
N ASP A 134 -0.04 9.97 12.52
CA ASP A 134 1.15 10.71 12.11
C ASP A 134 1.49 10.48 10.63
N LEU A 135 1.22 9.29 10.07
CA LEU A 135 1.41 9.03 8.63
C LEU A 135 0.40 9.81 7.78
N ILE A 136 -0.87 9.85 8.20
CA ILE A 136 -1.96 10.53 7.49
C ILE A 136 -1.77 12.05 7.53
N ASP A 137 -1.32 12.57 8.66
CA ASP A 137 -1.21 14.02 8.92
C ASP A 137 0.11 14.64 8.44
N ASP A 138 1.10 13.82 8.03
CA ASP A 138 2.41 14.28 7.57
C ASP A 138 2.35 14.89 6.16
N GLN A 139 2.03 16.18 6.08
CA GLN A 139 1.93 16.95 4.84
C GLN A 139 3.25 17.05 4.04
N SER A 140 4.37 16.54 4.59
CA SER A 140 5.63 16.46 3.82
C SER A 140 5.70 15.23 2.91
N LEU A 141 4.78 14.28 3.08
CA LEU A 141 4.68 13.06 2.28
C LEU A 141 3.68 13.24 1.14
N ASP A 142 3.91 12.48 0.07
CA ASP A 142 2.97 12.34 -1.04
C ASP A 142 1.60 11.83 -0.58
N GLU A 143 0.54 12.32 -1.22
CA GLU A 143 -0.84 11.98 -0.89
C GLU A 143 -1.14 10.47 -1.00
N CYS A 144 -0.52 9.76 -1.94
CA CYS A 144 -0.68 8.31 -2.07
C CYS A 144 -0.08 7.57 -0.86
N ILE A 145 1.06 8.06 -0.34
CA ILE A 145 1.69 7.49 0.86
C ILE A 145 0.80 7.71 2.09
N ARG A 146 0.27 8.93 2.25
CA ARG A 146 -0.60 9.29 3.38
C ARG A 146 -1.91 8.51 3.37
N ALA A 147 -2.47 8.27 2.18
CA ALA A 147 -3.69 7.50 1.99
C ALA A 147 -3.55 6.05 2.47
N THR A 148 -2.34 5.48 2.45
CA THR A 148 -2.10 4.14 3.01
C THR A 148 -2.42 4.06 4.50
N GLY A 149 -2.27 5.16 5.24
CA GLY A 149 -2.67 5.25 6.65
C GLY A 149 -4.19 5.16 6.83
N ILE A 150 -4.96 5.84 5.97
CA ILE A 150 -6.44 5.77 5.96
C ILE A 150 -6.88 4.32 5.69
N GLN A 151 -6.32 3.69 4.64
CA GLN A 151 -6.60 2.28 4.32
C GLN A 151 -6.26 1.35 5.48
N ALA A 152 -5.12 1.58 6.16
CA ALA A 152 -4.70 0.77 7.30
C ALA A 152 -5.70 0.86 8.47
N ILE A 153 -6.11 2.07 8.89
CA ILE A 153 -7.08 2.22 9.98
C ILE A 153 -8.46 1.70 9.59
N THR A 154 -8.87 1.84 8.33
CA THR A 154 -10.10 1.23 7.79
C THR A 154 -10.06 -0.29 7.92
N SER A 155 -8.97 -0.93 7.50
CA SER A 155 -8.78 -2.38 7.65
C SER A 155 -8.79 -2.79 9.12
N LEU A 156 -8.11 -2.05 10.00
CA LEU A 156 -8.09 -2.35 11.44
C LEU A 156 -9.48 -2.28 12.09
N VAL A 157 -10.36 -1.37 11.65
CA VAL A 157 -11.76 -1.33 12.12
C VAL A 157 -12.53 -2.56 11.62
N LEU A 158 -12.40 -2.93 10.34
CA LEU A 158 -13.04 -4.15 9.80
C LEU A 158 -12.57 -5.42 10.53
N GLN A 159 -11.28 -5.49 10.86
CA GLN A 159 -10.67 -6.55 11.65
C GLN A 159 -11.04 -6.48 13.15
N LYS A 160 -11.77 -5.43 13.59
CA LYS A 160 -12.17 -5.19 14.99
C LYS A 160 -10.99 -5.05 15.95
N ARG A 161 -9.89 -4.48 15.47
CA ARG A 161 -8.64 -4.29 16.22
C ARG A 161 -8.52 -2.90 16.86
N ILE A 162 -9.23 -1.91 16.31
CA ILE A 162 -9.33 -0.55 16.86
C ILE A 162 -10.80 -0.11 16.95
N SER A 163 -11.07 0.96 17.71
CA SER A 163 -12.44 1.47 17.90
C SER A 163 -12.97 2.08 16.61
N ARG A 164 -14.15 1.60 16.21
CA ARG A 164 -14.90 2.15 15.09
C ARG A 164 -15.29 3.61 15.32
N GLU A 165 -15.77 3.92 16.52
CA GLU A 165 -16.24 5.25 16.90
C GLU A 165 -15.11 6.28 16.92
N MET A 166 -13.91 5.86 17.33
CA MET A 166 -12.71 6.70 17.28
C MET A 166 -12.34 7.05 15.83
N VAL A 167 -12.37 6.08 14.93
CA VAL A 167 -12.07 6.32 13.50
C VAL A 167 -13.17 7.16 12.84
N GLU A 168 -14.44 6.95 13.18
CA GLU A 168 -15.54 7.81 12.69
C GLU A 168 -15.36 9.27 13.11
N TYR A 169 -14.95 9.52 14.35
CA TYR A 169 -14.63 10.86 14.84
C TYR A 169 -13.43 11.49 14.12
N TYR A 170 -12.37 10.71 13.88
CA TYR A 170 -11.21 11.20 13.15
C TYR A 170 -11.54 11.49 11.68
N PHE A 171 -12.34 10.64 11.02
CA PHE A 171 -12.80 10.88 9.66
C PHE A 171 -13.69 12.10 9.53
N HIS A 172 -14.56 12.36 10.52
CA HIS A 172 -15.30 13.62 10.61
C HIS A 172 -14.36 14.83 10.59
N ASP A 173 -13.31 14.82 11.42
CA ASP A 173 -12.33 15.90 11.49
C ASP A 173 -11.58 16.09 10.16
N LEU A 174 -11.17 15.00 9.51
CA LEU A 174 -10.51 15.05 8.19
C LEU A 174 -11.42 15.59 7.08
N LEU A 175 -12.71 15.21 7.08
CA LEU A 175 -13.68 15.69 6.09
C LEU A 175 -13.97 17.19 6.25
N GLN A 176 -14.04 17.68 7.49
CA GLN A 176 -14.24 19.10 7.79
C GLN A 176 -12.97 19.95 7.67
N GLY A 177 -11.81 19.32 7.85
CA GLY A 177 -10.51 19.97 7.84
C GLY A 177 -9.99 20.34 6.45
N ASP A 178 -8.85 21.03 6.47
CA ASP A 178 -8.05 21.33 5.27
C ASP A 178 -7.04 20.20 5.05
N LEU A 179 -7.55 19.02 4.70
CA LEU A 179 -6.72 17.93 4.20
C LEU A 179 -5.96 18.46 2.98
N VAL A 180 -4.64 18.53 3.08
CA VAL A 180 -3.79 18.91 1.95
C VAL A 180 -3.84 17.77 0.93
N ASP A 181 -4.50 18.01 -0.19
CA ASP A 181 -4.78 17.03 -1.23
C ASP A 181 -4.84 17.76 -2.57
N GLU A 182 -3.79 17.64 -3.38
CA GLU A 182 -3.70 18.42 -4.62
C GLU A 182 -4.52 17.77 -5.74
N SER A 183 -4.63 16.44 -5.75
CA SER A 183 -5.36 15.71 -6.80
C SER A 183 -6.81 15.37 -6.42
N GLY A 184 -7.15 15.38 -5.12
CA GLY A 184 -8.41 14.86 -4.61
C GLY A 184 -8.35 13.38 -4.23
N TYR A 185 -7.17 12.74 -4.32
CA TYR A 185 -6.98 11.32 -4.05
C TYR A 185 -7.22 10.98 -2.58
N MET A 186 -6.71 11.78 -1.65
CA MET A 186 -6.91 11.54 -0.22
C MET A 186 -8.39 11.63 0.18
N TYR A 187 -9.12 12.62 -0.33
CA TYR A 187 -10.56 12.72 -0.13
C TYR A 187 -11.31 11.53 -0.74
N THR A 188 -10.86 11.04 -1.90
CA THR A 188 -11.44 9.84 -2.55
C THR A 188 -11.28 8.61 -1.66
N ILE A 189 -10.08 8.36 -1.13
CA ILE A 189 -9.82 7.23 -0.23
C ILE A 189 -10.53 7.37 1.13
N LEU A 190 -10.64 8.59 1.65
CA LEU A 190 -11.37 8.88 2.89
C LEU A 190 -12.87 8.59 2.74
N ILE A 191 -13.50 9.03 1.64
CA ILE A 191 -14.91 8.79 1.37
C ILE A 191 -15.17 7.31 1.07
N ASP A 192 -14.28 6.67 0.29
CA ASP A 192 -14.34 5.22 0.06
C ASP A 192 -14.30 4.45 1.38
N SER A 193 -13.40 4.83 2.29
CA SER A 193 -13.30 4.26 3.62
C SER A 193 -14.58 4.49 4.46
N CYS A 194 -15.24 5.64 4.32
CA CYS A 194 -16.54 5.89 4.94
C CYS A 194 -17.63 4.95 4.39
N MET A 195 -17.63 4.67 3.09
CA MET A 195 -18.55 3.71 2.46
C MET A 195 -18.27 2.28 2.93
N VAL A 196 -17.01 1.86 2.90
CA VAL A 196 -16.52 0.56 3.39
C VAL A 196 -16.93 0.33 4.84
N LEU A 197 -16.79 1.34 5.69
CA LEU A 197 -17.21 1.25 7.08
C LEU A 197 -18.68 1.56 7.28
N ASN A 198 -19.46 1.99 6.27
CA ASN A 198 -20.85 2.39 6.42
C ASN A 198 -21.07 3.51 7.47
N PHE A 199 -20.21 4.54 7.46
CA PHE A 199 -20.32 5.74 8.30
C PHE A 199 -21.34 6.74 7.72
N ARG A 200 -22.63 6.37 7.80
CA ARG A 200 -23.73 7.17 7.24
C ARG A 200 -23.91 8.53 7.93
N ASP A 201 -23.51 8.63 9.19
CA ASP A 201 -23.64 9.86 9.97
C ASP A 201 -22.70 10.97 9.45
N LEU A 202 -21.68 10.60 8.65
CA LEU A 202 -20.76 11.54 7.99
C LEU A 202 -21.26 12.00 6.62
N TYR A 203 -22.48 11.63 6.19
CA TYR A 203 -22.98 11.95 4.84
C TYR A 203 -22.99 13.47 4.56
N ASP A 204 -23.40 14.28 5.52
CA ASP A 204 -23.46 15.74 5.33
C ASP A 204 -22.06 16.33 5.14
N ASP A 205 -21.05 15.82 5.86
CA ASP A 205 -19.64 16.23 5.68
C ASP A 205 -19.14 15.80 4.29
N ILE A 206 -19.45 14.57 3.85
CA ILE A 206 -19.09 14.06 2.52
C ILE A 206 -19.73 14.91 1.42
N ALA A 207 -21.02 15.24 1.54
CA ALA A 207 -21.73 16.06 0.57
C ALA A 207 -21.11 17.46 0.42
N GLU A 208 -20.63 18.03 1.53
CA GLU A 208 -19.91 19.31 1.54
C GLU A 208 -18.56 19.22 0.80
N VAL A 209 -17.80 18.13 0.97
CA VAL A 209 -16.56 17.86 0.22
C VAL A 209 -16.83 17.85 -1.30
N PHE A 210 -17.92 17.21 -1.75
CA PHE A 210 -18.34 17.25 -3.16
C PHE A 210 -18.77 18.64 -3.62
N ALA A 211 -19.53 19.38 -2.80
CA ALA A 211 -19.93 20.75 -3.10
C ALA A 211 -18.72 21.69 -3.31
N GLN A 212 -17.66 21.46 -2.54
CA GLN A 212 -16.38 22.17 -2.64
C GLN A 212 -15.49 21.68 -3.79
N LYS A 213 -15.88 20.61 -4.50
CA LYS A 213 -15.12 20.00 -5.60
C LYS A 213 -13.73 19.54 -5.19
N LYS A 214 -13.62 19.03 -3.96
CA LYS A 214 -12.38 18.45 -3.40
C LYS A 214 -12.11 17.02 -3.90
N VAL A 215 -13.10 16.38 -4.53
CA VAL A 215 -12.99 15.05 -5.14
C VAL A 215 -13.03 15.17 -6.65
N ASN A 216 -12.21 14.39 -7.35
CA ASN A 216 -12.29 14.27 -8.79
C ASN A 216 -13.54 13.48 -9.20
N ALA A 217 -14.48 14.16 -9.86
CA ALA A 217 -15.75 13.57 -10.29
C ALA A 217 -15.62 12.42 -11.31
N LEU A 218 -14.42 12.20 -11.88
CA LEU A 218 -14.13 11.03 -12.71
C LEU A 218 -13.83 9.78 -11.88
N ASP A 219 -13.36 9.95 -10.65
CA ASP A 219 -12.96 8.86 -9.76
C ASP A 219 -14.14 8.43 -8.88
N MET A 220 -14.96 9.38 -8.43
CA MET A 220 -16.11 9.13 -7.58
C MET A 220 -17.16 10.22 -7.72
N SER A 221 -18.45 9.85 -7.69
CA SER A 221 -19.58 10.79 -7.63
C SER A 221 -20.37 10.65 -6.32
N LEU A 222 -21.10 11.70 -5.94
CA LEU A 222 -21.99 11.65 -4.78
C LEU A 222 -23.12 10.62 -4.97
N ASP A 223 -23.58 10.40 -6.21
CA ASP A 223 -24.58 9.38 -6.53
C ASP A 223 -24.06 7.96 -6.22
N ASP A 224 -22.77 7.70 -6.47
CA ASP A 224 -22.12 6.42 -6.10
C ASP A 224 -22.13 6.21 -4.58
N VAL A 225 -21.84 7.27 -3.83
CA VAL A 225 -21.87 7.25 -2.35
C VAL A 225 -23.28 6.99 -1.82
N GLU A 226 -24.27 7.70 -2.36
CA GLU A 226 -25.68 7.48 -1.99
C GLU A 226 -26.12 6.06 -2.33
N GLU A 227 -25.73 5.53 -3.49
CA GLU A 227 -26.05 4.17 -3.91
C GLU A 227 -25.41 3.15 -2.96
N GLN A 228 -24.12 3.32 -2.61
CA GLN A 228 -23.45 2.44 -1.67
C GLN A 228 -24.07 2.48 -0.28
N PHE A 229 -24.36 3.66 0.28
CA PHE A 229 -25.05 3.73 1.57
C PHE A 229 -26.46 3.15 1.49
N ARG A 230 -27.19 3.30 0.38
CA ARG A 230 -28.52 2.71 0.22
C ARG A 230 -28.46 1.18 0.15
N ASN A 231 -27.51 0.64 -0.60
CA ASN A 231 -27.39 -0.77 -0.94
C ASN A 231 -26.12 -1.41 -0.35
N TYR A 232 -25.77 -1.03 0.88
CA TYR A 232 -24.50 -1.41 1.51
C TYR A 232 -24.15 -2.89 1.35
N ASP A 233 -23.03 -3.14 0.65
CA ASP A 233 -22.43 -4.45 0.52
C ASP A 233 -21.15 -4.52 1.37
N PRO A 234 -21.11 -5.33 2.44
CA PRO A 234 -19.90 -5.51 3.24
C PRO A 234 -18.75 -6.15 2.44
N LEU A 235 -19.01 -6.70 1.26
CA LEU A 235 -17.99 -7.21 0.34
C LEU A 235 -17.37 -6.12 -0.54
N TYR A 236 -17.84 -4.87 -0.50
CA TYR A 236 -17.23 -3.73 -1.20
C TYR A 236 -15.77 -3.48 -0.78
N ALA A 237 -15.38 -3.93 0.42
CA ALA A 237 -14.11 -3.65 1.07
C ALA A 237 -12.88 -4.43 0.56
N ASP A 238 -12.76 -4.75 -0.73
CA ASP A 238 -11.70 -5.65 -1.23
C ASP A 238 -10.28 -5.18 -0.85
N ASP A 239 -10.00 -3.88 -1.05
CA ASP A 239 -8.70 -3.26 -0.75
C ASP A 239 -8.42 -3.06 0.75
N CYS A 240 -9.35 -3.42 1.62
CA CYS A 240 -9.19 -3.33 3.09
C CYS A 240 -9.23 -4.71 3.78
N ARG A 241 -9.33 -5.82 3.04
CA ARG A 241 -9.34 -7.17 3.63
C ARG A 241 -7.94 -7.59 4.09
N PRO A 242 -7.82 -8.49 5.08
CA PRO A 242 -6.52 -9.06 5.42
C PRO A 242 -5.87 -9.77 4.23
N ILE A 243 -4.55 -9.77 4.18
CA ILE A 243 -3.77 -10.54 3.22
C ILE A 243 -3.81 -12.01 3.66
N THR A 244 -4.57 -12.83 2.94
CA THR A 244 -4.69 -14.27 3.23
C THR A 244 -4.01 -15.16 2.21
N ASN A 245 -3.66 -14.62 1.04
CA ASN A 245 -3.07 -15.38 -0.05
C ASN A 245 -2.12 -14.50 -0.86
N VAL A 246 -0.82 -14.66 -0.62
CA VAL A 246 0.26 -13.98 -1.34
C VAL A 246 0.06 -14.10 -2.86
N HIS A 247 -0.43 -15.23 -3.37
CA HIS A 247 -0.57 -15.38 -4.80
C HIS A 247 -1.70 -14.55 -5.42
N GLU A 248 -2.73 -14.20 -4.66
CA GLU A 248 -3.78 -13.28 -5.11
C GLU A 248 -3.22 -11.87 -5.28
N GLU A 249 -2.34 -11.44 -4.37
CA GLU A 249 -1.67 -10.14 -4.43
C GLU A 249 -0.78 -9.97 -5.68
N PHE A 250 -0.26 -11.09 -6.19
CA PHE A 250 0.58 -11.10 -7.40
C PHE A 250 -0.17 -11.64 -8.62
N THR A 251 -1.51 -11.73 -8.61
CA THR A 251 -2.29 -12.24 -9.75
C THR A 251 -2.14 -11.42 -11.03
N TRP A 252 -1.96 -10.11 -10.95
CA TRP A 252 -1.66 -9.30 -12.14
C TRP A 252 -0.34 -9.72 -12.80
N TRP A 253 0.68 -10.10 -12.03
CA TRP A 253 1.87 -10.76 -12.57
C TRP A 253 1.60 -12.20 -12.99
N ALA A 254 0.93 -13.03 -12.18
CA ALA A 254 0.69 -14.44 -12.47
C ALA A 254 -0.24 -14.67 -13.68
N GLY A 255 -1.14 -13.73 -13.98
CA GLY A 255 -2.13 -13.79 -15.06
C GLY A 255 -1.59 -13.40 -16.44
N HIS A 256 -0.51 -12.61 -16.49
CA HIS A 256 0.20 -12.29 -17.74
C HIS A 256 1.25 -13.36 -18.13
N TYR A 257 1.58 -14.30 -17.24
CA TYR A 257 2.42 -15.46 -17.52
C TYR A 257 1.61 -16.64 -18.06
N GLN A 258 1.11 -16.54 -19.30
CA GLN A 258 0.82 -17.71 -20.11
C GLN A 258 2.05 -18.05 -20.98
N PRO A 259 2.61 -19.27 -20.91
CA PRO A 259 3.73 -19.66 -21.76
C PRO A 259 3.24 -19.72 -23.21
N GLY A 260 3.57 -18.69 -23.99
CA GLY A 260 3.22 -18.60 -25.40
C GLY A 260 2.74 -17.24 -25.91
N ASN A 261 2.57 -16.22 -25.04
CA ASN A 261 2.16 -14.90 -25.49
C ASN A 261 3.12 -13.80 -25.01
N SER A 262 4.40 -13.95 -25.36
CA SER A 262 5.41 -12.90 -25.20
C SER A 262 5.16 -11.78 -26.23
N GLN A 263 4.26 -10.88 -25.89
CA GLN A 263 4.43 -9.46 -26.19
C GLN A 263 4.35 -8.70 -24.87
N ALA A 264 5.36 -8.94 -24.02
CA ALA A 264 5.83 -7.90 -23.13
C ALA A 264 6.19 -6.71 -24.03
N SER A 265 5.32 -5.72 -24.14
CA SER A 265 5.75 -4.43 -24.65
C SER A 265 6.76 -3.93 -23.63
N ARG A 266 8.05 -4.07 -23.94
CA ARG A 266 9.09 -3.28 -23.30
C ARG A 266 8.77 -1.82 -23.61
N SER A 267 7.88 -1.22 -22.82
CA SER A 267 7.86 0.22 -22.68
C SER A 267 9.22 0.53 -22.07
N ILE A 268 10.11 1.04 -22.90
CA ILE A 268 11.38 1.57 -22.43
C ILE A 268 11.00 2.61 -21.37
N LYS A 269 11.26 2.34 -20.08
CA LYS A 269 11.15 3.33 -19.00
C LYS A 269 12.16 4.43 -19.35
N VAL A 270 11.72 5.43 -20.10
CA VAL A 270 12.52 6.60 -20.48
C VAL A 270 12.35 7.63 -19.37
N GLY A 271 13.45 7.96 -18.69
CA GLY A 271 13.43 8.98 -17.65
C GLY A 271 12.98 10.33 -18.22
N ARG A 272 12.20 11.10 -17.44
CA ARG A 272 11.68 12.43 -17.84
C ARG A 272 12.75 13.37 -18.42
N ASN A 273 14.01 13.23 -17.99
CA ASN A 273 15.13 14.05 -18.44
C ASN A 273 15.97 13.43 -19.59
N ASP A 274 15.71 12.19 -19.99
CA ASP A 274 16.43 11.48 -21.04
C ASP A 274 16.01 11.92 -22.44
N SER A 275 16.83 11.60 -23.44
CA SER A 275 16.50 11.82 -24.84
C SER A 275 15.22 11.09 -25.23
N CYS A 276 14.29 11.83 -25.83
CA CYS A 276 12.98 11.30 -26.19
C CYS A 276 13.10 10.23 -27.30
N PRO A 277 12.51 9.04 -27.13
CA PRO A 277 12.69 7.90 -28.03
C PRO A 277 12.03 8.12 -29.41
N CYS A 278 11.19 9.14 -29.57
CA CYS A 278 10.60 9.51 -30.87
C CYS A 278 11.60 10.13 -31.87
N GLY A 279 12.89 10.24 -31.50
CA GLY A 279 13.92 10.76 -32.39
C GLY A 279 13.92 12.28 -32.57
N SER A 280 13.18 13.02 -31.73
CA SER A 280 13.06 14.48 -31.83
C SER A 280 14.31 15.26 -31.39
N GLY A 281 15.28 14.59 -30.74
CA GLY A 281 16.47 15.21 -30.15
C GLY A 281 16.18 16.05 -28.89
N LYS A 282 14.95 16.02 -28.35
CA LYS A 282 14.54 16.75 -27.14
C LYS A 282 14.47 15.81 -25.93
N LYS A 283 14.52 16.36 -24.72
CA LYS A 283 14.26 15.59 -23.47
C LYS A 283 12.80 15.09 -23.41
N TYR A 284 12.56 13.91 -22.85
CA TYR A 284 11.25 13.25 -22.83
C TYR A 284 10.13 14.14 -22.28
N LYS A 285 10.33 14.78 -21.11
CA LYS A 285 9.36 15.71 -20.50
C LYS A 285 9.01 16.95 -21.33
N LYS A 286 9.83 17.27 -22.34
CA LYS A 286 9.59 18.40 -23.26
C LYS A 286 9.07 17.96 -24.63
N CYS A 287 8.81 16.66 -24.80
CA CYS A 287 8.34 16.07 -26.05
C CYS A 287 7.15 15.13 -25.80
N CYS A 288 7.36 13.82 -25.82
CA CYS A 288 6.28 12.84 -25.67
C CYS A 288 5.77 12.71 -24.24
N GLY A 289 6.57 13.09 -23.24
CA GLY A 289 6.17 13.16 -21.83
C GLY A 289 5.67 14.55 -21.40
N LYS A 290 5.16 15.35 -22.33
CA LYS A 290 4.43 16.59 -22.01
C LYS A 290 2.98 16.24 -21.69
N SER A 291 2.65 16.28 -20.41
CA SER A 291 1.31 16.62 -19.93
C SER A 291 1.20 18.13 -19.85
#